data_AF-A0A2V8B8I2-F1
#
_entry.id   AF-A0A2V8B8I2-F1
#
_cell.length_a   1.000
_cell.length_b   1.000
_cell.length_c   1.000
_cell.angle_alpha   90.00
_cell.angle_beta   90.00
_cell.angle_gamma   90.00
#
_symmetry.space_group_name_H-M   'P 1'
#
loop_
_entity.id
_entity.type
_entity.pdbx_description
1 polymer ?
#
loop_
_entity_poly.entity_id
_entity_poly.type
_entity_poly.pdbx_seq_one_letter_code
_entity_poly.pdbx_strand_id
1 'polypeptide(L)'
;MIKGDNDGQIAYGDRSKHVKSVRIPHGGRPSPDNFGLTFHVASPLQDSVGVITPSSLHYFATTRGSFLPDIDPREHRFMIHGMVDRPLTFTMEDLKRLPSVTRLHFIECAGNRSSRRAKTVQETHGMTSCAEWTGVLLSTLLKECGLKGGASWFVAEGVEEVKGASSMPIAKAMDDCIVAYGMNGEAVRPQNGFPLRLMVPGFEGIFHTKWLRRIKIVDRYYMNYNDYGHLHEDAKEKEAALSYQIGPKSVITFPSGGQQLPGKGFYEISGLAWSGGGAIKLVEVS
;
A
#
# COMPACT_ATOMS: atom_id res chain seq x y z
N MET A 1 -2.87 -9.97 -42.15
CA MET A 1 -3.95 -8.95 -42.17
C MET A 1 -4.45 -8.81 -40.73
N ILE A 2 -4.22 -7.66 -40.09
CA ILE A 2 -4.72 -7.39 -38.74
C ILE A 2 -6.21 -7.07 -38.88
N LYS A 3 -7.09 -7.90 -38.31
CA LYS A 3 -8.54 -7.65 -38.30
C LYS A 3 -8.88 -6.73 -37.12
N GLY A 4 -9.49 -5.59 -37.40
CA GLY A 4 -10.05 -4.70 -36.38
C GLY A 4 -11.38 -5.23 -35.86
N ASP A 5 -11.68 -4.93 -34.59
CA ASP A 5 -12.99 -5.12 -33.99
C ASP A 5 -13.67 -3.76 -33.93
N ASN A 6 -14.86 -3.63 -34.52
CA ASN A 6 -15.60 -2.38 -34.60
C ASN A 6 -16.42 -2.10 -33.32
N ASP A 7 -16.50 -3.06 -32.39
CA ASP A 7 -17.23 -2.92 -31.12
C ASP A 7 -16.40 -2.22 -30.02
N GLY A 8 -15.17 -1.79 -30.33
CA GLY A 8 -14.15 -1.38 -29.36
C GLY A 8 -14.23 0.04 -28.79
N GLN A 9 -15.30 0.82 -28.99
CA GLN A 9 -15.45 2.13 -28.34
C GLN A 9 -15.98 1.97 -26.91
N ILE A 10 -15.09 1.54 -26.02
CA ILE A 10 -15.37 1.41 -24.59
C ILE A 10 -15.02 2.71 -23.85
N ALA A 11 -15.97 3.23 -23.05
CA ALA A 11 -15.80 4.46 -22.27
C ALA A 11 -14.69 4.34 -21.21
N TYR A 12 -14.37 3.12 -20.79
CA TYR A 12 -13.24 2.79 -19.92
C TYR A 12 -12.42 1.70 -20.59
N GLY A 13 -11.11 1.94 -20.79
CA GLY A 13 -10.25 1.06 -21.58
C GLY A 13 -9.94 -0.28 -20.91
N ASP A 14 -9.99 -1.35 -21.69
CA ASP A 14 -9.59 -2.69 -21.29
C ASP A 14 -8.20 -3.04 -21.82
N ARG A 15 -7.53 -3.98 -21.13
CA ARG A 15 -6.28 -4.54 -21.63
C ARG A 15 -6.55 -5.41 -22.85
N SER A 16 -5.65 -5.36 -23.83
CA SER A 16 -5.67 -6.29 -24.96
C SER A 16 -5.74 -7.73 -24.47
N LYS A 17 -6.57 -8.56 -25.13
CA LYS A 17 -6.68 -10.01 -24.85
C LYS A 17 -5.36 -10.77 -24.96
N HIS A 18 -4.34 -10.18 -25.59
CA HIS A 18 -3.00 -10.74 -25.72
C HIS A 18 -2.10 -10.48 -24.50
N VAL A 19 -2.46 -9.52 -23.63
CA VAL A 19 -1.76 -9.29 -22.37
C VAL A 19 -2.29 -10.28 -21.32
N LYS A 20 -1.42 -11.14 -20.80
CA LYS A 20 -1.79 -12.25 -19.91
C LYS A 20 -1.49 -12.01 -18.43
N SER A 21 -0.97 -10.84 -18.08
CA SER A 21 -0.59 -10.50 -16.71
C SER A 21 -1.79 -10.51 -15.77
N VAL A 22 -1.71 -11.34 -14.74
CA VAL A 22 -2.78 -11.54 -13.76
C VAL A 22 -2.20 -11.52 -12.36
N ARG A 23 -3.00 -11.12 -11.38
CA ARG A 23 -2.69 -11.33 -9.97
C ARG A 23 -2.92 -12.80 -9.61
N ILE A 24 -2.16 -13.33 -8.65
CA ILE A 24 -2.34 -14.69 -8.13
C ILE A 24 -2.60 -14.66 -6.61
N PRO A 25 -3.30 -15.65 -6.04
CA PRO A 25 -3.35 -15.82 -4.59
C PRO A 25 -1.96 -15.99 -4.02
N HIS A 26 -1.69 -15.33 -2.90
CA HIS A 26 -0.47 -15.48 -2.14
C HIS A 26 -0.74 -16.26 -0.85
N GLY A 27 0.15 -17.20 -0.50
CA GLY A 27 0.05 -17.98 0.74
C GLY A 27 -1.07 -19.03 0.79
N GLY A 28 -1.63 -19.44 -0.35
CA GLY A 28 -2.58 -20.56 -0.43
C GLY A 28 -3.95 -20.30 0.23
N ARG A 29 -4.40 -19.04 0.27
CA ARG A 29 -5.67 -18.63 0.89
C ARG A 29 -6.77 -18.40 -0.18
N PRO A 30 -7.62 -19.38 -0.50
CA PRO A 30 -8.71 -19.23 -1.46
C PRO A 30 -9.90 -18.44 -0.87
N SER A 31 -10.68 -17.71 -1.69
CA SER A 31 -11.92 -17.03 -1.24
C SER A 31 -12.80 -16.56 -2.42
N PRO A 32 -14.13 -16.44 -2.33
CA PRO A 32 -14.98 -16.30 -3.52
C PRO A 32 -15.24 -14.83 -3.89
N ASP A 33 -14.54 -14.30 -4.90
CA ASP A 33 -14.98 -13.11 -5.64
C ASP A 33 -15.03 -13.42 -7.15
N ASN A 34 -15.29 -12.44 -8.02
CA ASN A 34 -15.33 -12.64 -9.48
C ASN A 34 -14.03 -13.23 -10.07
N PHE A 35 -12.94 -13.27 -9.31
CA PHE A 35 -11.68 -13.95 -9.64
C PHE A 35 -11.34 -15.14 -8.70
N GLY A 36 -12.16 -15.40 -7.66
CA GLY A 36 -11.92 -16.43 -6.66
C GLY A 36 -10.79 -16.12 -5.67
N LEU A 37 -10.49 -14.83 -5.39
CA LEU A 37 -9.34 -14.43 -4.57
C LEU A 37 -9.66 -13.24 -3.65
N THR A 38 -9.81 -13.45 -2.34
CA THR A 38 -10.21 -12.33 -1.45
C THR A 38 -9.19 -11.93 -0.40
N PHE A 39 -8.12 -12.71 -0.19
CA PHE A 39 -7.12 -12.36 0.83
C PHE A 39 -5.72 -12.64 0.33
N HIS A 40 -4.97 -11.56 0.11
CA HIS A 40 -3.55 -11.58 -0.24
C HIS A 40 -3.37 -12.03 -1.69
N VAL A 41 -3.40 -11.07 -2.60
CA VAL A 41 -3.09 -11.28 -4.02
C VAL A 41 -1.81 -10.56 -4.37
N ALA A 42 -0.94 -11.25 -5.10
CA ALA A 42 0.38 -10.79 -5.48
C ALA A 42 0.37 -10.15 -6.88
N SER A 43 1.13 -9.07 -7.05
CA SER A 43 1.38 -8.39 -8.31
C SER A 43 2.35 -9.17 -9.21
N PRO A 44 2.07 -9.27 -10.52
CA PRO A 44 2.95 -9.92 -11.48
C PRO A 44 4.15 -9.04 -11.83
N LEU A 45 5.10 -8.88 -10.89
CA LEU A 45 6.25 -7.98 -11.07
C LEU A 45 7.10 -8.34 -12.28
N GLN A 46 7.19 -9.63 -12.65
CA GLN A 46 7.90 -10.08 -13.85
C GLN A 46 7.29 -9.59 -15.17
N ASP A 47 6.04 -9.12 -15.15
CA ASP A 47 5.35 -8.58 -16.32
C ASP A 47 5.28 -7.04 -16.31
N SER A 48 5.87 -6.40 -15.30
CA SER A 48 5.77 -4.95 -15.13
C SER A 48 6.62 -4.22 -16.17
N VAL A 49 6.09 -3.09 -16.67
CA VAL A 49 6.83 -2.16 -17.53
C VAL A 49 7.16 -0.93 -16.68
N GLY A 50 8.44 -0.75 -16.38
CA GLY A 50 8.88 0.28 -15.44
C GLY A 50 8.49 0.00 -14.00
N VAL A 51 8.37 1.05 -13.19
CA VAL A 51 8.18 0.92 -11.73
C VAL A 51 6.73 1.09 -11.28
N ILE A 52 5.86 1.73 -12.07
CA ILE A 52 4.46 1.95 -11.69
C ILE A 52 3.68 0.67 -11.95
N THR A 53 3.13 0.08 -10.89
CA THR A 53 2.21 -1.04 -10.96
C THR A 53 0.84 -0.54 -11.41
N PRO A 54 0.26 -1.06 -12.50
CA PRO A 54 -1.09 -0.72 -12.93
C PRO A 54 -2.10 -0.93 -11.79
N SER A 55 -3.05 -0.02 -11.61
CA SER A 55 -3.99 -0.05 -10.47
C SER A 55 -4.74 -1.38 -10.34
N SER A 56 -5.11 -1.99 -11.47
CA SER A 56 -5.79 -3.30 -11.53
C SER A 56 -4.89 -4.49 -11.17
N LEU A 57 -3.57 -4.31 -11.17
CA LEU A 57 -2.57 -5.31 -10.83
C LEU A 57 -1.86 -5.03 -9.50
N HIS A 58 -2.20 -3.93 -8.82
CA HIS A 58 -1.66 -3.64 -7.49
C HIS A 58 -2.03 -4.76 -6.52
N TYR A 59 -1.05 -5.17 -5.71
CA TYR A 59 -1.23 -6.23 -4.73
C TYR A 59 -2.29 -5.79 -3.71
N PHE A 60 -2.98 -6.75 -3.13
CA PHE A 60 -3.99 -6.47 -2.11
C PHE A 60 -3.84 -7.44 -0.96
N ALA A 61 -3.66 -6.91 0.24
CA ALA A 61 -3.63 -7.65 1.48
C ALA A 61 -4.63 -7.05 2.47
N THR A 62 -5.23 -7.88 3.32
CA THR A 62 -6.12 -7.44 4.40
C THR A 62 -6.14 -8.47 5.52
N THR A 63 -6.65 -8.10 6.69
CA THR A 63 -6.73 -8.98 7.87
C THR A 63 -7.75 -10.10 7.65
N ARG A 64 -7.62 -11.22 8.37
CA ARG A 64 -8.56 -12.34 8.22
C ARG A 64 -9.97 -11.95 8.69
N GLY A 65 -10.98 -12.28 7.88
CA GLY A 65 -12.38 -11.93 8.16
C GLY A 65 -12.65 -10.43 8.01
N SER A 66 -11.81 -9.74 7.25
CA SER A 66 -12.08 -8.45 6.63
C SER A 66 -13.06 -8.59 5.47
N PHE A 67 -13.64 -7.47 5.03
CA PHE A 67 -14.52 -7.41 3.87
C PHE A 67 -14.15 -6.20 3.00
N LEU A 68 -14.63 -6.18 1.76
CA LEU A 68 -14.52 -5.00 0.90
C LEU A 68 -15.72 -4.08 1.18
N PRO A 69 -15.55 -2.94 1.85
CA PRO A 69 -16.67 -2.05 2.14
C PRO A 69 -17.13 -1.34 0.87
N ASP A 70 -18.45 -1.19 0.75
CA ASP A 70 -19.08 -0.30 -0.22
C ASP A 70 -19.32 1.06 0.46
N ILE A 71 -18.55 2.07 0.07
CA ILE A 71 -18.54 3.38 0.74
C ILE A 71 -18.93 4.44 -0.29
N ASP A 72 -20.06 5.11 -0.08
CA ASP A 72 -20.38 6.35 -0.79
C ASP A 72 -19.43 7.46 -0.30
N PRO A 73 -18.61 8.08 -1.18
CA PRO A 73 -17.69 9.14 -0.78
C PRO A 73 -18.39 10.38 -0.21
N ARG A 74 -19.69 10.59 -0.51
CA ARG A 74 -20.49 11.70 0.04
C ARG A 74 -20.87 11.48 1.50
N GLU A 75 -21.03 10.22 1.90
CA GLU A 75 -21.35 9.82 3.27
C GLU A 75 -20.10 9.56 4.12
N HIS A 76 -18.95 9.38 3.47
CA HIS A 76 -17.69 9.15 4.17
C HIS A 76 -17.29 10.36 5.05
N ARG A 77 -16.86 10.05 6.27
CA ARG A 77 -16.37 11.03 7.25
C ARG A 77 -15.04 10.55 7.82
N PHE A 78 -14.06 11.45 7.82
CA PHE A 78 -12.73 11.21 8.37
C PHE A 78 -12.50 12.11 9.59
N MET A 79 -12.35 11.52 10.77
CA MET A 79 -12.20 12.26 12.03
C MET A 79 -10.76 12.25 12.55
N ILE A 80 -10.25 13.41 12.97
CA ILE A 80 -9.04 13.54 13.77
C ILE A 80 -9.42 14.03 15.16
N HIS A 81 -9.06 13.28 16.21
CA HIS A 81 -9.41 13.59 17.60
C HIS A 81 -8.36 13.09 18.60
N GLY A 82 -8.64 13.18 19.89
CA GLY A 82 -7.74 12.76 20.97
C GLY A 82 -7.00 13.95 21.56
N MET A 83 -5.66 13.85 21.65
CA MET A 83 -4.78 14.91 22.17
C MET A 83 -4.57 16.05 21.16
N VAL A 84 -5.68 16.71 20.79
CA VAL A 84 -5.71 17.90 19.93
C VAL A 84 -6.53 19.01 20.59
N ASP A 85 -6.26 20.25 20.21
CA ASP A 85 -6.98 21.43 20.67
C ASP A 85 -8.36 21.52 20.01
N ARG A 86 -8.42 21.24 18.71
CA ARG A 86 -9.65 21.24 17.93
C ARG A 86 -9.82 19.91 17.19
N PRO A 87 -10.63 18.98 17.72
CA PRO A 87 -11.06 17.80 16.97
C PRO A 87 -11.82 18.22 15.71
N LEU A 88 -11.50 17.60 14.58
CA LEU A 88 -12.10 17.91 13.28
C LEU A 88 -12.61 16.66 12.59
N THR A 89 -13.71 16.82 11.86
CA THR A 89 -14.25 15.80 10.95
C THR A 89 -14.28 16.38 9.54
N PHE A 90 -13.70 15.67 8.59
CA PHE A 90 -13.59 16.06 7.19
C PHE A 90 -14.49 15.21 6.32
N THR A 91 -15.16 15.84 5.36
CA THR A 91 -15.74 15.19 4.19
C THR A 91 -14.67 14.99 3.10
N MET A 92 -14.99 14.21 2.06
CA MET A 92 -14.11 14.09 0.89
C MET A 92 -13.94 15.43 0.16
N GLU A 93 -14.96 16.29 0.16
CA GLU A 93 -14.88 17.63 -0.43
C GLU A 93 -13.94 18.53 0.37
N ASP A 94 -13.99 18.47 1.72
CA ASP A 94 -13.07 19.22 2.57
C ASP A 94 -11.61 18.87 2.27
N LEU A 95 -11.30 17.57 2.16
CA LEU A 95 -9.95 17.09 1.88
C LEU A 95 -9.46 17.54 0.51
N LYS A 96 -10.32 17.48 -0.52
CA LYS A 96 -9.96 17.88 -1.89
C LYS A 96 -9.78 19.39 -2.08
N ARG A 97 -10.24 20.22 -1.13
CA ARG A 97 -10.01 21.67 -1.13
C ARG A 97 -8.64 22.07 -0.56
N LEU A 98 -7.96 21.17 0.16
CA LEU A 98 -6.67 21.45 0.79
C LEU A 98 -5.51 21.27 -0.20
N PRO A 99 -4.33 21.86 0.08
CA PRO A 99 -3.13 21.62 -0.71
C PRO A 99 -2.80 20.12 -0.78
N SER A 100 -2.69 19.61 -2.01
CA SER A 100 -2.38 18.20 -2.26
C SER A 100 -0.97 18.00 -2.77
N VAL A 101 -0.46 16.79 -2.58
CA VAL A 101 0.80 16.29 -3.13
C VAL A 101 0.52 15.04 -3.93
N THR A 102 1.33 14.80 -4.97
CA THR A 102 1.41 13.52 -5.68
C THR A 102 2.81 12.98 -5.55
N ARG A 103 2.97 11.77 -5.02
CA ARG A 103 4.28 11.14 -4.80
C ARG A 103 4.30 9.67 -5.20
N LEU A 104 5.38 9.24 -5.83
CA LEU A 104 5.62 7.84 -6.16
C LEU A 104 6.11 7.10 -4.91
N HIS A 105 5.33 6.14 -4.42
CA HIS A 105 5.70 5.32 -3.28
C HIS A 105 5.33 3.86 -3.49
N PHE A 106 6.18 2.95 -2.99
CA PHE A 106 5.86 1.54 -2.89
C PHE A 106 5.12 1.25 -1.58
N ILE A 107 4.36 0.16 -1.59
CA ILE A 107 3.85 -0.51 -0.40
C ILE A 107 4.30 -1.97 -0.49
N GLU A 108 4.89 -2.50 0.58
CA GLU A 108 5.26 -3.92 0.69
C GLU A 108 4.67 -4.53 1.96
N CYS A 109 4.10 -5.73 1.85
CA CYS A 109 3.68 -6.50 3.01
C CYS A 109 4.91 -7.02 3.79
N ALA A 110 4.91 -6.94 5.13
CA ALA A 110 5.93 -7.54 5.99
C ALA A 110 6.12 -9.06 5.74
N GLY A 111 5.06 -9.72 5.28
CA GLY A 111 5.04 -11.13 4.89
C GLY A 111 5.59 -11.42 3.49
N ASN A 112 6.07 -10.42 2.73
CA ASN A 112 6.58 -10.61 1.37
C ASN A 112 7.93 -11.32 1.38
N ARG A 113 7.89 -12.65 1.52
CA ARG A 113 9.07 -13.50 1.68
C ARG A 113 9.08 -14.57 0.62
N SER A 114 10.27 -14.86 0.11
CA SER A 114 10.49 -16.01 -0.75
C SER A 114 10.32 -17.31 0.05
N SER A 115 9.91 -18.38 -0.63
CA SER A 115 9.88 -19.74 -0.10
C SER A 115 10.53 -20.69 -1.10
N ARG A 116 11.07 -21.82 -0.62
CA ARG A 116 11.66 -22.85 -1.50
C ARG A 116 10.70 -23.44 -2.55
N ARG A 117 9.39 -23.22 -2.37
CA ARG A 117 8.35 -23.71 -3.30
C ARG A 117 7.99 -22.69 -4.38
N ALA A 118 8.36 -21.42 -4.19
CA ALA A 118 8.05 -20.36 -5.13
C ALA A 118 8.88 -20.53 -6.40
N LYS A 119 8.23 -20.39 -7.56
CA LYS A 119 8.82 -20.60 -8.88
C LYS A 119 8.94 -19.30 -9.69
N THR A 120 8.22 -18.26 -9.29
CA THR A 120 8.12 -16.98 -10.02
C THR A 120 8.43 -15.78 -9.12
N VAL A 121 8.74 -14.64 -9.73
CA VAL A 121 8.91 -13.37 -8.99
C VAL A 121 7.63 -12.97 -8.27
N GLN A 122 6.47 -13.14 -8.91
CA GLN A 122 5.18 -12.87 -8.30
C GLN A 122 4.94 -13.64 -7.00
N GLU A 123 5.35 -14.91 -6.92
CA GLU A 123 5.21 -15.70 -5.70
C GLU A 123 6.17 -15.28 -4.59
N THR A 124 7.36 -14.77 -4.94
CA THR A 124 8.42 -14.43 -3.98
C THR A 124 8.41 -12.97 -3.50
N HIS A 125 8.04 -12.06 -4.40
CA HIS A 125 8.16 -10.60 -4.23
C HIS A 125 6.86 -9.85 -4.55
N GLY A 126 5.84 -10.53 -5.09
CA GLY A 126 4.63 -9.87 -5.59
C GLY A 126 3.72 -9.29 -4.51
N MET A 127 4.00 -9.44 -3.21
CA MET A 127 3.31 -8.68 -2.16
C MET A 127 3.92 -7.27 -1.99
N THR A 128 4.33 -6.68 -3.11
CA THR A 128 4.86 -5.32 -3.26
C THR A 128 4.25 -4.70 -4.51
N SER A 129 3.93 -3.42 -4.45
CA SER A 129 3.56 -2.62 -5.62
C SER A 129 4.00 -1.18 -5.43
N CYS A 130 4.19 -0.47 -6.54
CA CYS A 130 4.53 0.96 -6.52
C CYS A 130 3.50 1.74 -7.35
N ALA A 131 3.07 2.88 -6.83
CA ALA A 131 2.05 3.71 -7.45
C ALA A 131 2.29 5.18 -7.10
N GLU A 132 1.72 6.07 -7.91
CA GLU A 132 1.61 7.48 -7.58
C GLU A 132 0.42 7.69 -6.65
N TRP A 133 0.66 8.27 -5.48
CA TRP A 133 -0.37 8.52 -4.48
C TRP A 133 -0.63 10.01 -4.38
N THR A 134 -1.91 10.40 -4.50
CA THR A 134 -2.34 11.79 -4.46
C THR A 134 -3.25 12.04 -3.26
N GLY A 135 -2.95 13.09 -2.49
CA GLY A 135 -3.73 13.45 -1.30
C GLY A 135 -3.14 14.60 -0.50
N VAL A 136 -3.60 14.76 0.73
CA VAL A 136 -3.16 15.82 1.64
C VAL A 136 -2.12 15.26 2.60
N LEU A 137 -1.05 16.01 2.88
CA LEU A 137 -0.10 15.62 3.92
C LEU A 137 -0.80 15.58 5.28
N LEU A 138 -0.60 14.50 6.04
CA LEU A 138 -1.20 14.38 7.38
C LEU A 138 -0.71 15.50 8.30
N SER A 139 0.53 15.95 8.15
CA SER A 139 1.08 17.12 8.85
C SER A 139 0.22 18.38 8.69
N THR A 140 -0.40 18.59 7.52
CA THR A 140 -1.26 19.75 7.26
C THR A 140 -2.53 19.67 8.12
N LEU A 141 -3.14 18.49 8.17
CA LEU A 141 -4.35 18.26 8.96
C LEU A 141 -4.08 18.31 10.47
N LEU A 142 -2.93 17.79 10.93
CA LEU A 142 -2.55 17.82 12.34
C LEU A 142 -2.23 19.25 12.82
N LYS A 143 -1.60 20.07 11.98
CA LYS A 143 -1.39 21.50 12.26
C LYS A 143 -2.73 22.23 12.42
N GLU A 144 -3.70 21.93 11.58
CA GLU A 144 -5.05 22.52 11.66
C GLU A 144 -5.82 22.07 12.92
N CYS A 145 -5.60 20.84 13.39
CA CYS A 145 -6.20 20.34 14.63
C CYS A 145 -5.54 20.92 15.90
N GLY A 146 -4.25 21.28 15.83
CA GLY A 146 -3.43 21.71 16.96
C GLY A 146 -3.09 20.55 17.89
N LEU A 147 -1.86 20.02 17.83
CA LEU A 147 -1.42 18.93 18.71
C LEU A 147 -1.17 19.44 20.13
N LYS A 148 -1.73 18.76 21.14
CA LYS A 148 -1.48 19.07 22.55
C LYS A 148 -0.09 18.63 22.99
N GLY A 149 0.46 19.31 24.01
CA GLY A 149 1.70 18.90 24.66
C GLY A 149 1.64 17.45 25.15
N GLY A 150 2.71 16.69 24.92
CA GLY A 150 2.80 15.26 25.27
C GLY A 150 2.23 14.30 24.24
N ALA A 151 1.56 14.78 23.18
CA ALA A 151 1.17 13.93 22.05
C ALA A 151 2.43 13.39 21.36
N SER A 152 2.55 12.07 21.27
CA SER A 152 3.74 11.39 20.71
C SER A 152 3.38 10.25 19.75
N TRP A 153 2.14 9.77 19.78
CA TRP A 153 1.64 8.65 18.97
C TRP A 153 0.29 8.98 18.33
N PHE A 154 -0.02 8.29 17.23
CA PHE A 154 -1.36 8.30 16.65
C PHE A 154 -1.81 6.89 16.30
N VAL A 155 -3.11 6.67 16.36
CA VAL A 155 -3.77 5.44 15.90
C VAL A 155 -4.56 5.78 14.64
N ALA A 156 -4.19 5.19 13.52
CA ALA A 156 -4.97 5.27 12.28
C ALA A 156 -5.88 4.05 12.19
N GLU A 157 -7.17 4.28 11.91
CA GLU A 157 -8.20 3.26 11.92
C GLU A 157 -9.07 3.35 10.66
N GLY A 158 -9.23 2.20 9.99
CA GLY A 158 -10.14 2.02 8.87
C GLY A 158 -11.56 1.66 9.31
N VAL A 159 -12.49 1.54 8.36
CA VAL A 159 -13.89 1.12 8.64
C VAL A 159 -14.01 -0.24 9.30
N GLU A 160 -12.97 -1.06 9.22
CA GLU A 160 -12.87 -2.38 9.86
C GLU A 160 -12.47 -2.32 11.34
N GLU A 161 -12.41 -1.12 11.90
CA GLU A 161 -12.19 -0.82 13.32
C GLU A 161 -10.92 -1.49 13.85
N VAL A 162 -11.04 -2.34 14.87
CA VAL A 162 -9.92 -3.00 15.56
C VAL A 162 -8.99 -3.73 14.59
N LYS A 163 -9.53 -4.33 13.51
CA LYS A 163 -8.74 -5.07 12.51
C LYS A 163 -8.02 -4.18 11.51
N GLY A 164 -8.41 -2.90 11.42
CA GLY A 164 -7.83 -1.89 10.55
C GLY A 164 -7.10 -0.79 11.31
N ALA A 165 -6.74 -1.03 12.57
CA ALA A 165 -6.08 -0.06 13.43
C ALA A 165 -4.58 -0.36 13.59
N SER A 166 -3.75 0.67 13.48
CA SER A 166 -2.30 0.61 13.72
C SER A 166 -1.81 1.84 14.46
N SER A 167 -0.89 1.64 15.41
CA SER A 167 -0.24 2.72 16.15
C SER A 167 1.08 3.12 15.51
N MET A 168 1.33 4.41 15.36
CA MET A 168 2.55 4.95 14.75
C MET A 168 3.03 6.22 15.47
N PRO A 169 4.33 6.54 15.42
CA PRO A 169 4.86 7.78 16.00
C PRO A 169 4.33 9.01 15.27
N ILE A 170 3.97 10.07 16.00
CA ILE A 170 3.55 11.35 15.39
C ILE A 170 4.66 11.94 14.51
N ALA A 171 5.93 11.72 14.86
CA ALA A 171 7.06 12.16 14.05
C ALA A 171 6.93 11.70 12.59
N LYS A 172 6.47 10.46 12.37
CA LYS A 172 6.21 9.94 11.02
C LYS A 172 5.04 10.64 10.32
N ALA A 173 3.96 10.92 11.06
CA ALA A 173 2.82 11.68 10.53
C ALA A 173 3.18 13.12 10.11
N MET A 174 4.13 13.74 10.83
CA MET A 174 4.58 15.10 10.57
C MET A 174 5.60 15.21 9.42
N ASP A 175 6.23 14.10 9.05
CA ASP A 175 7.25 14.02 8.00
C ASP A 175 6.62 13.88 6.59
N ASP A 176 6.04 12.71 6.29
CA ASP A 176 5.70 12.36 4.91
C ASP A 176 4.41 11.54 4.71
N CYS A 177 3.63 11.29 5.77
CA CYS A 177 2.36 10.60 5.65
C CYS A 177 1.36 11.36 4.76
N ILE A 178 0.65 10.64 3.90
CA ILE A 178 -0.36 11.20 2.99
C ILE A 178 -1.72 10.58 3.30
N VAL A 179 -2.72 11.43 3.52
CA VAL A 179 -4.13 11.04 3.51
C VAL A 179 -4.58 11.05 2.04
N ALA A 180 -4.50 9.88 1.40
CA ALA A 180 -4.58 9.72 -0.04
C ALA A 180 -5.98 9.33 -0.52
N TYR A 181 -6.43 10.03 -1.56
CA TYR A 181 -7.70 9.78 -2.27
C TYR A 181 -7.49 9.47 -3.76
N GLY A 182 -6.27 9.63 -4.29
CA GLY A 182 -5.91 9.29 -5.67
C GLY A 182 -4.76 8.29 -5.75
N MET A 183 -4.80 7.44 -6.79
CA MET A 183 -3.82 6.42 -7.10
C MET A 183 -3.64 6.33 -8.63
N ASN A 184 -2.42 6.52 -9.14
CA ASN A 184 -2.09 6.47 -10.57
C ASN A 184 -3.02 7.33 -11.46
N GLY A 185 -3.30 8.56 -11.02
CA GLY A 185 -4.13 9.52 -11.77
C GLY A 185 -5.65 9.33 -11.67
N GLU A 186 -6.14 8.29 -10.99
CA GLU A 186 -7.57 8.07 -10.75
C GLU A 186 -7.89 7.98 -9.25
N ALA A 187 -9.17 7.87 -8.88
CA ALA A 187 -9.54 7.60 -7.50
C ALA A 187 -8.95 6.26 -7.04
N VAL A 188 -8.55 6.16 -5.77
CA VAL A 188 -8.09 4.89 -5.18
C VAL A 188 -9.15 3.81 -5.43
N ARG A 189 -8.75 2.59 -5.79
CA ARG A 189 -9.71 1.50 -6.01
C ARG A 189 -10.32 1.01 -4.70
N PRO A 190 -11.53 0.43 -4.70
CA PRO A 190 -12.14 -0.15 -3.50
C PRO A 190 -11.19 -1.06 -2.72
N GLN A 191 -10.52 -2.00 -3.40
CA GLN A 191 -9.56 -2.92 -2.78
C GLN A 191 -8.37 -2.16 -2.16
N ASN A 192 -7.98 -1.02 -2.71
CA ASN A 192 -6.83 -0.25 -2.25
C ASN A 192 -7.19 0.84 -1.23
N GLY A 193 -8.45 0.91 -0.78
CA GLY A 193 -8.88 1.79 0.29
C GLY A 193 -9.82 2.93 -0.09
N PHE A 194 -10.54 2.85 -1.22
CA PHE A 194 -11.53 3.87 -1.59
C PHE A 194 -12.53 4.17 -0.46
N PRO A 195 -12.88 5.44 -0.18
CA PRO A 195 -12.47 6.64 -0.90
C PRO A 195 -11.17 7.26 -0.36
N LEU A 196 -10.68 6.76 0.77
CA LEU A 196 -9.60 7.38 1.52
C LEU A 196 -8.72 6.33 2.20
N ARG A 197 -7.40 6.48 2.06
CA ARG A 197 -6.43 5.66 2.79
C ARG A 197 -5.33 6.51 3.41
N LEU A 198 -4.66 5.96 4.40
CA LEU A 198 -3.37 6.46 4.84
C LEU A 198 -2.25 5.81 4.00
N MET A 199 -1.30 6.64 3.59
CA MET A 199 -0.02 6.25 3.02
C MET A 199 1.08 6.61 4.00
N VAL A 200 1.93 5.65 4.33
CA VAL A 200 3.03 5.80 5.29
C VAL A 200 4.33 5.39 4.61
N PRO A 201 4.95 6.26 3.82
CA PRO A 201 6.06 5.88 2.95
C PRO A 201 7.19 5.15 3.69
N GLY A 202 7.66 4.05 3.09
CA GLY A 202 8.74 3.22 3.64
C GLY A 202 8.37 2.31 4.81
N PHE A 203 7.19 2.48 5.42
CA PHE A 203 6.70 1.55 6.44
C PHE A 203 6.02 0.34 5.80
N GLU A 204 6.00 -0.76 6.53
CA GLU A 204 5.31 -2.00 6.17
C GLU A 204 3.83 -1.76 5.85
N GLY A 205 3.28 -2.55 4.93
CA GLY A 205 1.95 -2.36 4.37
C GLY A 205 0.79 -2.38 5.38
N ILE A 206 0.99 -2.92 6.58
CA ILE A 206 -0.02 -2.90 7.65
C ILE A 206 -0.30 -1.47 8.15
N PHE A 207 0.70 -0.58 8.11
CA PHE A 207 0.59 0.82 8.54
C PHE A 207 -0.14 1.71 7.54
N HIS A 208 -0.35 1.24 6.30
CA HIS A 208 -1.04 1.98 5.25
C HIS A 208 -2.55 1.72 5.34
N THR A 209 -3.18 2.21 6.39
CA THR A 209 -4.60 1.98 6.71
C THR A 209 -5.51 2.28 5.52
N LYS A 210 -6.22 1.26 5.04
CA LYS A 210 -7.26 1.40 4.00
C LYS A 210 -8.58 1.84 4.63
N TRP A 211 -9.44 2.45 3.82
CA TRP A 211 -10.79 2.85 4.23
C TRP A 211 -10.76 3.72 5.49
N LEU A 212 -9.79 4.64 5.54
CA LEU A 212 -9.44 5.44 6.70
C LEU A 212 -10.63 6.27 7.17
N ARG A 213 -11.09 6.07 8.40
CA ARG A 213 -12.20 6.83 9.00
C ARG A 213 -11.79 7.67 10.20
N ARG A 214 -10.67 7.33 10.85
CA ARG A 214 -10.30 7.95 12.12
C ARG A 214 -8.79 7.97 12.34
N ILE A 215 -8.29 9.10 12.82
CA ILE A 215 -6.97 9.22 13.47
C ILE A 215 -7.18 9.72 14.91
N LYS A 216 -6.69 8.95 15.88
CA LYS A 216 -6.69 9.31 17.30
C LYS A 216 -5.28 9.65 17.76
N ILE A 217 -5.07 10.85 18.25
CA ILE A 217 -3.79 11.31 18.82
C ILE A 217 -3.72 10.91 20.30
N VAL A 218 -2.60 10.29 20.68
CA VAL A 218 -2.35 9.71 22.01
C VAL A 218 -0.90 9.96 22.46
N ASP A 219 -0.61 9.67 23.73
CA ASP A 219 0.68 9.91 24.41
C ASP A 219 1.58 8.67 24.48
N ARG A 220 1.12 7.52 24.00
CA ARG A 220 1.83 6.24 24.06
C ARG A 220 1.41 5.29 22.95
N TYR A 221 2.22 4.27 22.71
CA TYR A 221 1.87 3.15 21.84
C TYR A 221 0.57 2.49 22.32
N TYR A 222 -0.41 2.35 21.42
CA TYR A 222 -1.78 2.01 21.81
C TYR A 222 -2.06 0.50 21.86
N MET A 223 -1.13 -0.34 21.35
CA MET A 223 -1.21 -1.80 21.37
C MET A 223 -2.52 -2.35 20.76
N ASN A 224 -2.83 -1.95 19.52
CA ASN A 224 -3.95 -2.48 18.77
C ASN A 224 -3.76 -3.96 18.39
N TYR A 225 -4.81 -4.60 17.87
CA TYR A 225 -4.75 -6.00 17.44
C TYR A 225 -3.60 -6.29 16.45
N ASN A 226 -3.40 -5.41 15.46
CA ASN A 226 -2.34 -5.57 14.46
C ASN A 226 -0.94 -5.21 15.00
N ASP A 227 -0.86 -4.49 16.12
CA ASP A 227 0.38 -4.02 16.72
C ASP A 227 1.16 -5.16 17.41
N TYR A 228 0.50 -6.28 17.74
CA TYR A 228 1.08 -7.41 18.47
C TYR A 228 2.22 -8.11 17.73
N GLY A 229 2.12 -8.22 16.39
CA GLY A 229 3.13 -8.89 15.57
C GLY A 229 4.47 -8.15 15.48
N HIS A 230 4.53 -6.92 16.01
CA HIS A 230 5.71 -6.07 15.95
C HIS A 230 6.46 -5.96 17.28
N LEU A 231 5.92 -6.53 18.37
CA LEU A 231 6.56 -6.53 19.69
C LEU A 231 7.73 -7.52 19.72
N HIS A 232 8.92 -7.06 20.13
CA HIS A 232 10.11 -7.89 20.33
C HIS A 232 10.57 -7.85 21.79
N GLU A 233 10.86 -9.01 22.39
CA GLU A 233 11.24 -9.14 23.82
C GLU A 233 12.67 -8.64 24.14
N ASP A 234 13.60 -8.64 23.18
CA ASP A 234 15.04 -8.41 23.40
C ASP A 234 15.53 -6.95 23.30
N ALA A 235 14.76 -5.99 23.82
CA ALA A 235 15.08 -4.57 23.66
C ALA A 235 15.76 -3.98 24.91
N LYS A 236 17.10 -3.92 24.92
CA LYS A 236 17.87 -3.09 25.88
C LYS A 236 17.61 -1.59 25.72
N GLU A 237 16.96 -1.18 24.65
CA GLU A 237 16.54 0.20 24.37
C GLU A 237 15.01 0.25 24.25
N LYS A 238 14.37 1.11 25.06
CA LYS A 238 12.91 1.25 25.20
C LYS A 238 12.15 1.60 23.90
N GLU A 239 12.84 1.79 22.77
CA GLU A 239 12.27 2.17 21.47
C GLU A 239 12.31 1.06 20.41
N ALA A 240 13.05 -0.04 20.64
CA ALA A 240 13.33 -1.05 19.61
C ALA A 240 12.23 -2.12 19.40
N ALA A 241 11.11 -2.04 20.12
CA ALA A 241 10.01 -3.01 20.00
C ALA A 241 9.13 -2.79 18.75
N LEU A 242 9.60 -2.06 17.73
CA LEU A 242 8.79 -1.55 16.63
C LEU A 242 9.60 -1.41 15.33
N SER A 243 9.93 -2.54 14.69
CA SER A 243 10.51 -2.52 13.34
C SER A 243 9.41 -2.20 12.32
N TYR A 244 9.22 -0.92 12.01
CA TYR A 244 8.20 -0.46 11.08
C TYR A 244 8.62 -0.43 9.62
N GLN A 245 9.93 -0.29 9.38
CA GLN A 245 10.45 0.11 8.09
C GLN A 245 10.80 -1.11 7.25
N ILE A 246 10.45 -1.04 5.96
CA ILE A 246 10.90 -2.02 4.98
C ILE A 246 12.39 -1.81 4.70
N GLY A 247 13.20 -2.86 4.93
CA GLY A 247 14.62 -2.86 4.58
C GLY A 247 14.87 -2.78 3.07
N PRO A 248 16.12 -2.50 2.63
CA PRO A 248 16.46 -2.54 1.21
C PRO A 248 16.25 -3.94 0.62
N LYS A 249 15.66 -4.00 -0.57
CA LYS A 249 15.37 -5.25 -1.30
C LYS A 249 15.46 -5.00 -2.81
N SER A 250 15.78 -6.05 -3.55
CA SER A 250 15.81 -6.03 -5.01
C SER A 250 15.43 -7.38 -5.59
N VAL A 251 14.98 -7.39 -6.85
CA VAL A 251 14.67 -8.61 -7.59
C VAL A 251 14.85 -8.39 -9.09
N ILE A 252 15.47 -9.37 -9.77
CA ILE A 252 15.50 -9.45 -11.23
C ILE A 252 14.12 -9.91 -11.71
N THR A 253 13.47 -9.10 -12.54
CA THR A 253 12.16 -9.37 -13.14
C THR A 253 12.27 -10.09 -14.49
N PHE A 254 13.36 -9.87 -15.22
CA PHE A 254 13.68 -10.62 -16.44
C PHE A 254 15.20 -10.73 -16.65
N PRO A 255 15.71 -11.91 -17.07
CA PRO A 255 15.03 -13.20 -17.01
C PRO A 255 14.83 -13.62 -15.55
N SER A 256 13.67 -14.20 -15.24
CA SER A 256 13.34 -14.64 -13.88
C SER A 256 12.64 -15.99 -13.86
N GLY A 257 12.31 -16.48 -12.66
CA GLY A 257 11.78 -17.82 -12.46
C GLY A 257 10.57 -18.14 -13.36
N GLY A 258 10.66 -19.26 -14.08
CA GLY A 258 9.64 -19.72 -15.03
C GLY A 258 9.76 -19.14 -16.45
N GLN A 259 10.54 -18.08 -16.65
CA GLN A 259 10.80 -17.53 -17.98
C GLN A 259 11.88 -18.33 -18.70
N GLN A 260 11.72 -18.48 -20.02
CA GLN A 260 12.72 -19.09 -20.88
C GLN A 260 13.22 -18.05 -21.88
N LEU A 261 14.53 -18.03 -22.11
CA LEU A 261 15.12 -17.24 -23.18
C LEU A 261 14.82 -17.94 -24.51
N PRO A 262 14.18 -17.27 -25.50
CA PRO A 262 13.74 -17.90 -26.74
C PRO A 262 14.88 -18.37 -27.66
N GLY A 263 16.11 -17.93 -27.42
CA GLY A 263 17.28 -18.33 -28.21
C GLY A 263 18.58 -17.69 -27.72
N LYS A 264 19.65 -17.85 -28.50
CA LYS A 264 20.92 -17.14 -28.25
C LYS A 264 20.79 -15.69 -28.70
N GLY A 265 21.48 -14.79 -28.01
CA GLY A 265 21.52 -13.38 -28.39
C GLY A 265 21.70 -12.45 -27.20
N PHE A 266 21.54 -11.16 -27.47
CA PHE A 266 21.56 -10.12 -26.46
C PHE A 266 20.21 -10.09 -25.71
N TYR A 267 20.27 -10.11 -24.38
CA TYR A 267 19.12 -9.93 -23.51
C TYR A 267 19.43 -8.86 -22.48
N GLU A 268 18.51 -7.93 -22.30
CA GLU A 268 18.53 -7.01 -21.17
C GLU A 268 18.18 -7.77 -19.89
N ILE A 269 18.95 -7.55 -18.82
CA ILE A 269 18.55 -7.94 -17.46
C ILE A 269 17.81 -6.75 -16.86
N SER A 270 16.56 -6.95 -16.45
CA SER A 270 15.74 -5.93 -15.80
C SER A 270 15.32 -6.36 -14.40
N GLY A 271 15.10 -5.38 -13.53
CA GLY A 271 14.72 -5.63 -12.15
C GLY A 271 14.18 -4.40 -11.43
N LEU A 272 13.76 -4.63 -10.20
CA LEU A 272 13.26 -3.62 -9.29
C LEU A 272 14.11 -3.61 -8.02
N ALA A 273 14.33 -2.42 -7.45
CA ALA A 273 14.95 -2.25 -6.15
C ALA A 273 14.22 -1.15 -5.36
N TRP A 274 14.07 -1.35 -4.06
CA TRP A 274 13.36 -0.43 -3.19
C TRP A 274 13.88 -0.51 -1.76
N SER A 275 13.67 0.55 -1.00
CA SER A 275 13.99 0.62 0.42
C SER A 275 13.05 1.59 1.11
N GLY A 276 12.59 1.23 2.31
CA GLY A 276 11.86 2.14 3.17
C GLY A 276 12.75 3.20 3.83
N GLY A 277 14.08 3.03 3.78
CA GLY A 277 15.05 3.96 4.36
C GLY A 277 15.49 5.09 3.43
N GLY A 278 14.93 5.17 2.21
CA GLY A 278 15.24 6.22 1.25
C GLY A 278 15.69 5.69 -0.11
N ALA A 279 16.39 6.54 -0.87
CA ALA A 279 16.78 6.25 -2.24
C ALA A 279 17.80 5.11 -2.33
N ILE A 280 17.60 4.21 -3.29
CA ILE A 280 18.58 3.19 -3.65
C ILE A 280 19.80 3.87 -4.29
N LYS A 281 20.99 3.59 -3.77
CA LYS A 281 22.26 4.16 -4.27
C LYS A 281 22.97 3.27 -5.29
N LEU A 282 22.84 1.95 -5.17
CA LEU A 282 23.53 0.97 -5.99
C LEU A 282 22.72 -0.33 -6.06
N VAL A 283 22.72 -0.97 -7.23
CA VAL A 283 22.28 -2.35 -7.43
C VAL A 283 23.38 -3.07 -8.19
N GLU A 284 23.89 -4.17 -7.62
CA GLU A 284 24.91 -5.01 -8.24
C GLU A 284 24.26 -6.29 -8.77
N VAL A 285 24.73 -6.78 -9.92
CA VAL A 285 24.20 -7.97 -10.60
C VAL A 285 25.34 -8.98 -10.78
N SER A 286 25.09 -10.24 -10.46
CA SER A 286 26.04 -11.36 -10.59
C SER A 286 25.42 -12.54 -11.33
#